data_AF-A0A3A4JTX8-F1
#
_entry.id   AF-A0A3A4JTX8-F1
#
_cell.length_a   1.000
_cell.length_b   1.000
_cell.length_c   1.000
_cell.angle_alpha   90.00
_cell.angle_beta   90.00
_cell.angle_gamma   90.00
#
_symmetry.space_group_name_H-M   'P 1'
#
loop_
_entity.id
_entity.type
_entity.pdbx_description
1 polymer ?
#
loop_
_entity_poly.entity_id
_entity_poly.type
_entity_poly.pdbx_seq_one_letter_code
_entity_poly.pdbx_strand_id
1 'polypeptide(L)'
;METIIGTAVGVFVSLAIFIVTYKQTISASKERAKTASKEVEDILIRRMIKENYKPSLDHIENLIRGKALEHNVSPNKLISTKELIFKVFSRVFEHEYLSVSERETAILLLDDLATEQMDKEVKERALIRQHPQAQIKPRVINYSALLGLAASIIGISAAFGTLSELFHFELTIEVLIGVISSVLGSMVVALISIKVREVKKDETVKEVEMLDSMEFYRQVEQILSGVIDLRVAGPKDIGYDYLISDGSHNPILVEVKDWSSFGKGTISEHKINSTISRLQQSLEETGAKEIIIVVKASSIANKINIKYPNVKIMGLEELRELLKSWKKK
;
A
#
# COMPACT_ATOMS: atom_id res chain seq x y z
N MET A 1 -5.03 32.49 -44.95
CA MET A 1 -5.06 31.02 -44.70
C MET A 1 -3.70 30.48 -44.27
N GLU A 2 -2.60 30.89 -44.92
CA GLU A 2 -1.25 30.42 -44.61
C GLU A 2 -0.82 30.65 -43.16
N THR A 3 -1.18 31.79 -42.56
CA THR A 3 -0.87 32.11 -41.16
C THR A 3 -1.60 31.19 -40.17
N ILE A 4 -2.87 30.83 -40.45
CA ILE A 4 -3.67 29.94 -39.60
C ILE A 4 -3.10 28.51 -39.64
N ILE A 5 -2.73 28.04 -40.84
CA ILE A 5 -2.07 26.74 -41.02
C ILE A 5 -0.71 26.75 -40.30
N GLY A 6 0.07 27.83 -40.41
CA GLY A 6 1.33 28.01 -39.70
C GLY A 6 1.18 27.97 -38.17
N THR A 7 0.19 28.66 -37.60
CA THR A 7 -0.09 28.65 -36.15
C THR A 7 -0.56 27.27 -35.69
N ALA A 8 -1.46 26.62 -36.42
CA ALA A 8 -1.94 25.28 -36.08
C ALA A 8 -0.81 24.23 -36.08
N VAL A 9 0.07 24.30 -37.09
CA VAL A 9 1.28 23.45 -37.16
C VAL A 9 2.22 23.76 -35.99
N GLY A 10 2.44 25.05 -35.66
CA GLY A 10 3.26 25.45 -34.52
C GLY A 10 2.76 24.91 -33.17
N VAL A 11 1.44 24.95 -32.94
CA VAL A 11 0.82 24.38 -31.73
C VAL A 11 0.98 22.86 -31.70
N PHE A 12 0.73 22.17 -32.81
CA PHE A 12 0.84 20.72 -32.89
C PHE A 12 2.28 20.25 -32.66
N VAL A 13 3.26 20.92 -33.27
CA VAL A 13 4.69 20.66 -33.06
C VAL A 13 5.09 20.93 -31.61
N SER A 14 4.63 22.04 -31.01
CA SER A 14 4.91 22.35 -29.60
C SER A 14 4.33 21.28 -28.66
N LEU A 15 3.13 20.78 -28.94
CA LEU A 15 2.50 19.70 -28.18
C LEU A 15 3.27 18.38 -28.34
N ALA A 16 3.68 18.04 -29.55
CA ALA A 16 4.48 16.85 -29.81
C ALA A 16 5.83 16.91 -29.07
N ILE A 17 6.52 18.05 -29.14
CA ILE A 17 7.76 18.30 -28.39
C ILE A 17 7.50 18.15 -26.88
N PHE A 18 6.46 18.79 -26.35
CA PHE A 18 6.11 18.70 -24.93
C PHE A 18 5.89 17.24 -24.48
N ILE A 19 5.16 16.43 -25.25
CA ILE A 19 4.93 15.01 -24.91
C ILE A 19 6.25 14.23 -24.90
N VAL A 20 7.12 14.46 -25.88
CA VAL A 20 8.43 13.80 -25.97
C VAL A 20 9.32 14.20 -24.80
N THR A 21 9.47 15.49 -24.53
CA THR A 21 10.27 16.02 -23.41
C THR A 21 9.71 15.56 -22.06
N TYR A 22 8.38 15.48 -21.93
CA TYR A 22 7.73 14.98 -20.72
C TYR A 22 8.04 13.49 -20.48
N LYS A 23 7.96 12.65 -21.51
CA LYS A 23 8.36 11.24 -21.42
C LYS A 23 9.83 11.09 -21.06
N GLN A 24 10.71 11.88 -21.67
CA GLN A 24 12.13 11.90 -21.34
C GLN A 24 12.37 12.28 -19.87
N THR A 25 11.64 13.27 -19.36
CA THR A 25 11.74 13.70 -17.95
C THR A 25 11.30 12.61 -16.98
N ILE A 26 10.22 11.87 -17.30
CA ILE A 26 9.77 10.73 -16.49
C ILE A 26 10.82 9.61 -16.49
N SER A 27 11.32 9.24 -17.67
CA SER A 27 12.33 8.19 -17.80
C SER A 27 13.60 8.55 -17.04
N ALA A 28 14.07 9.80 -17.16
CA ALA A 28 15.21 10.31 -16.41
C ALA A 28 14.95 10.28 -14.89
N SER A 29 13.74 10.62 -14.42
CA SER A 29 13.41 10.51 -12.99
C SER A 29 13.42 9.07 -12.49
N LYS A 30 12.96 8.10 -13.30
CA LYS A 30 13.00 6.67 -12.96
C LYS A 30 14.43 6.15 -12.92
N GLU A 31 15.25 6.56 -13.87
CA GLU A 31 16.66 6.18 -13.94
C GLU A 31 17.44 6.74 -12.74
N ARG A 32 17.26 8.02 -12.39
CA ARG A 32 17.84 8.62 -11.18
C ARG A 32 17.43 7.87 -9.91
N ALA A 33 16.16 7.52 -9.76
CA ALA A 33 15.69 6.76 -8.60
C ALA A 33 16.30 5.35 -8.54
N LYS A 34 16.46 4.69 -9.69
CA LYS A 34 17.12 3.38 -9.80
C LYS A 34 18.61 3.47 -9.43
N THR A 35 19.30 4.48 -9.93
CA THR A 35 20.72 4.75 -9.61
C THR A 35 20.89 5.06 -8.12
N ALA A 36 20.07 5.95 -7.57
CA ALA A 36 20.08 6.28 -6.14
C ALA A 36 19.84 5.03 -5.26
N SER A 37 18.86 4.20 -5.62
CA SER A 37 18.56 2.96 -4.89
C SER A 37 19.74 1.98 -4.94
N LYS A 38 20.41 1.86 -6.09
CA LYS A 38 21.61 1.04 -6.24
C LYS A 38 22.78 1.57 -5.43
N GLU A 39 22.97 2.90 -5.37
CA GLU A 39 24.00 3.51 -4.53
C GLU A 39 23.76 3.27 -3.04
N VAL A 40 22.51 3.39 -2.57
CA VAL A 40 22.13 3.07 -1.17
C VAL A 40 22.51 1.62 -0.85
N GLU A 41 22.16 0.69 -1.72
CA GLU A 41 22.49 -0.73 -1.61
C GLU A 41 23.99 -0.98 -1.57
N ASP A 42 24.75 -0.43 -2.53
CA ASP A 42 26.19 -0.62 -2.62
C ASP A 42 26.93 0.01 -1.41
N ILE A 43 26.45 1.14 -0.89
CA ILE A 43 26.98 1.77 0.33
C ILE A 43 26.72 0.89 1.54
N LEU A 44 25.48 0.39 1.69
CA LEU A 44 25.12 -0.43 2.85
C LEU A 44 25.95 -1.71 2.90
N ILE A 45 26.04 -2.42 1.77
CA ILE A 45 26.89 -3.62 1.61
C ILE A 45 28.35 -3.30 1.94
N ARG A 46 28.90 -2.22 1.34
CA ARG A 46 30.29 -1.84 1.55
C ARG A 46 30.59 -1.56 3.03
N ARG A 47 29.74 -0.79 3.71
CA ARG A 47 29.95 -0.43 5.12
C ARG A 47 29.77 -1.63 6.04
N MET A 48 28.74 -2.45 5.81
CA MET A 48 28.50 -3.64 6.63
C MET A 48 29.65 -4.64 6.53
N ILE A 49 30.14 -4.90 5.32
CA ILE A 49 31.14 -5.94 5.08
C ILE A 49 32.56 -5.43 5.34
N LYS A 50 32.94 -4.28 4.78
CA LYS A 50 34.33 -3.79 4.86
C LYS A 50 34.63 -3.04 6.14
N GLU A 51 33.64 -2.34 6.69
CA GLU A 51 33.82 -1.48 7.87
C GLU A 51 33.25 -2.14 9.14
N ASN A 52 32.69 -3.35 9.04
CA ASN A 52 31.94 -4.02 10.12
C ASN A 52 30.89 -3.10 10.77
N TYR A 53 30.32 -2.20 9.97
CA TYR A 53 29.33 -1.24 10.42
C TYR A 53 28.02 -1.97 10.74
N LYS A 54 27.40 -1.61 11.87
CA LYS A 54 26.08 -2.10 12.28
C LYS A 54 25.03 -1.02 12.03
N PRO A 55 24.34 -1.04 10.88
CA PRO A 55 23.28 -0.08 10.59
C PRO A 55 22.10 -0.27 11.56
N SER A 56 21.38 0.82 11.83
CA SER A 56 20.04 0.80 12.43
C SER A 56 19.02 1.17 11.36
N LEU A 57 17.72 0.93 11.60
CA LEU A 57 16.68 1.34 10.66
C LEU A 57 16.70 2.84 10.37
N ASP A 58 16.94 3.67 11.39
CA ASP A 58 17.05 5.12 11.22
C ASP A 58 18.26 5.51 10.35
N HIS A 59 19.38 4.81 10.47
CA HIS A 59 20.54 5.02 9.60
C HIS A 59 20.20 4.70 8.14
N ILE A 60 19.46 3.61 7.89
CA ILE A 60 19.02 3.21 6.56
C ILE A 60 18.04 4.23 5.97
N GLU A 61 17.04 4.66 6.74
CA GLU A 61 16.07 5.68 6.31
C GLU A 61 16.73 7.01 6.02
N ASN A 62 17.69 7.44 6.86
CA ASN A 62 18.45 8.66 6.63
C ASN A 62 19.35 8.55 5.40
N LEU A 63 19.95 7.38 5.14
CA LEU A 63 20.72 7.13 3.93
C LEU A 63 19.84 7.21 2.68
N ILE A 64 18.64 6.61 2.70
CA ILE A 64 17.66 6.71 1.61
C ILE A 64 17.26 8.17 1.38
N ARG A 65 16.95 8.93 2.44
CA ARG A 65 16.58 10.35 2.32
C ARG A 65 17.75 11.19 1.78
N GLY A 66 18.96 10.99 2.28
CA GLY A 66 20.16 11.68 1.82
C GLY A 66 20.42 11.42 0.33
N LYS A 67 20.32 10.15 -0.10
CA LYS A 67 20.49 9.79 -1.52
C LYS A 67 19.35 10.26 -2.40
N ALA A 68 18.12 10.29 -1.90
CA ALA A 68 17.00 10.87 -2.62
C ALA A 68 17.22 12.38 -2.89
N LEU A 69 17.74 13.12 -1.90
CA LEU A 69 18.08 14.54 -2.05
C LEU A 69 19.21 14.76 -3.07
N GLU A 70 20.31 13.99 -2.98
CA GLU A 70 21.42 14.08 -3.94
C GLU A 70 20.96 13.87 -5.40
N HIS A 71 20.04 12.92 -5.62
CA HIS A 71 19.53 12.58 -6.95
C HIS A 71 18.29 13.39 -7.37
N ASN A 72 17.85 14.37 -6.56
CA ASN A 72 16.66 15.19 -6.80
C ASN A 72 15.38 14.36 -7.06
N VAL A 73 15.16 13.33 -6.25
CA VAL A 73 13.99 12.45 -6.32
C VAL A 73 13.30 12.35 -4.97
N SER A 74 12.02 12.02 -4.95
CA SER A 74 11.29 11.79 -3.70
C SER A 74 11.78 10.50 -3.03
N PRO A 75 11.97 10.47 -1.70
CA PRO A 75 12.36 9.25 -0.97
C PRO A 75 11.44 8.06 -1.26
N ASN A 76 10.14 8.29 -1.47
CA ASN A 76 9.15 7.24 -1.74
C ASN A 76 9.30 6.60 -3.14
N LYS A 77 10.16 7.16 -4.01
CA LYS A 77 10.50 6.58 -5.32
C LYS A 77 11.73 5.67 -5.25
N LEU A 78 12.48 5.69 -4.16
CA LEU A 78 13.59 4.78 -3.92
C LEU A 78 13.08 3.44 -3.37
N ILE A 79 13.97 2.45 -3.35
CA ILE A 79 13.75 1.18 -2.67
C ILE A 79 13.36 1.42 -1.20
N SER A 80 12.33 0.71 -0.73
CA SER A 80 11.90 0.81 0.67
C SER A 80 12.93 0.17 1.61
N THR A 81 12.97 0.58 2.88
CA THR A 81 13.86 0.00 3.91
C THR A 81 13.75 -1.53 3.96
N LYS A 82 12.51 -2.05 3.93
CA LYS A 82 12.24 -3.48 3.91
C LYS A 82 12.81 -4.19 2.67
N GLU A 83 12.51 -3.68 1.48
CA GLU A 83 13.02 -4.25 0.23
C GLU A 83 14.55 -4.18 0.17
N LEU A 84 15.15 -3.12 0.70
CA LEU A 84 16.59 -2.96 0.77
C LEU A 84 17.23 -4.02 1.66
N ILE A 85 16.68 -4.28 2.86
CA ILE A 85 17.16 -5.33 3.75
C ILE A 85 17.15 -6.69 3.03
N PHE A 86 16.04 -7.07 2.40
CA PHE A 86 15.95 -8.33 1.67
C PHE A 86 16.91 -8.41 0.48
N LYS A 87 17.07 -7.31 -0.27
CA LYS A 87 17.95 -7.28 -1.43
C LYS A 87 19.42 -7.39 -1.02
N VAL A 88 19.80 -6.73 0.06
CA VAL A 88 21.14 -6.85 0.65
C VAL A 88 21.37 -8.24 1.20
N PHE A 89 20.38 -8.84 1.86
CA PHE A 89 20.44 -10.24 2.31
C PHE A 89 20.71 -11.19 1.14
N SER A 90 19.92 -11.12 0.07
CA SER A 90 20.13 -11.96 -1.11
C SER A 90 21.53 -11.77 -1.70
N ARG A 91 21.99 -10.51 -1.83
CA ARG A 91 23.33 -10.24 -2.33
C ARG A 91 24.45 -10.77 -1.44
N VAL A 92 24.35 -10.61 -0.12
CA VAL A 92 25.35 -11.13 0.84
C VAL A 92 25.40 -12.65 0.79
N PHE A 93 24.23 -13.29 0.72
CA PHE A 93 24.10 -14.74 0.65
C PHE A 93 24.72 -15.31 -0.63
N GLU A 94 24.45 -14.66 -1.77
CA GLU A 94 24.97 -15.04 -3.11
C GLU A 94 26.45 -14.65 -3.32
N HIS A 95 27.05 -13.84 -2.46
CA HIS A 95 28.39 -13.31 -2.70
C HIS A 95 29.48 -14.37 -2.47
N GLU A 96 30.03 -14.90 -3.57
CA GLU A 96 31.03 -15.98 -3.55
C GLU A 96 32.34 -15.58 -2.85
N TYR A 97 32.71 -14.30 -2.85
CA TYR A 97 33.99 -13.81 -2.31
C TYR A 97 33.95 -13.40 -0.84
N LEU A 98 32.83 -13.60 -0.13
CA LEU A 98 32.79 -13.39 1.32
C LEU A 98 33.24 -14.64 2.03
N SER A 99 34.12 -14.47 3.03
CA SER A 99 34.42 -15.56 3.95
C SER A 99 33.15 -16.00 4.69
N VAL A 100 33.14 -17.26 5.14
CA VAL A 100 31.98 -17.84 5.84
C VAL A 100 31.62 -16.99 7.08
N SER A 101 32.62 -16.57 7.85
CA SER A 101 32.42 -15.75 9.06
C SER A 101 31.86 -14.35 8.77
N GLU A 102 32.32 -13.69 7.71
CA GLU A 102 31.79 -12.38 7.30
C GLU A 102 30.34 -12.49 6.84
N ARG A 103 30.01 -13.57 6.13
CA ARG A 103 28.66 -13.84 5.64
C ARG A 103 27.70 -14.11 6.79
N GLU A 104 28.08 -14.97 7.73
CA GLU A 104 27.28 -15.25 8.94
C GLU A 104 27.04 -13.99 9.77
N THR A 105 28.09 -13.18 9.98
CA THR A 105 27.97 -11.91 10.72
C THR A 105 27.01 -10.94 10.02
N ALA A 106 27.13 -10.79 8.71
CA ALA A 106 26.26 -9.91 7.94
C ALA A 106 24.80 -10.41 7.91
N ILE A 107 24.58 -11.72 7.81
CA ILE A 107 23.24 -12.32 7.88
C ILE A 107 22.59 -12.04 9.23
N LEU A 108 23.29 -12.27 10.35
CA LEU A 108 22.76 -12.01 11.69
C LEU A 108 22.34 -10.54 11.86
N LEU A 109 23.17 -9.60 11.38
CA LEU A 109 22.83 -8.17 11.41
C LEU A 109 21.59 -7.82 10.57
N LEU A 110 21.40 -8.50 9.44
CA LEU A 110 20.24 -8.28 8.57
C LEU A 110 18.97 -8.91 9.15
N ASP A 111 19.08 -10.04 9.84
CA ASP A 111 17.97 -10.68 10.55
C ASP A 111 17.50 -9.82 11.73
N ASP A 112 18.45 -9.25 12.50
CA ASP A 112 18.15 -8.30 13.56
C ASP A 112 17.38 -7.08 13.02
N LEU A 113 17.84 -6.51 11.90
CA LEU A 113 17.19 -5.38 11.23
C LEU A 113 15.82 -5.74 10.64
N ALA A 114 15.67 -6.93 10.07
CA ALA A 114 14.40 -7.41 9.55
C ALA A 114 13.37 -7.55 10.69
N THR A 115 13.80 -8.06 11.83
CA THR A 115 12.97 -8.19 13.04
C THR A 115 12.58 -6.82 13.59
N GLU A 116 13.54 -5.90 13.72
CA GLU A 116 13.27 -4.51 14.13
C GLU A 116 12.27 -3.83 13.20
N GLN A 117 12.39 -4.05 11.88
CA GLN A 117 11.50 -3.47 10.88
C GLN A 117 10.08 -4.03 10.99
N MET A 118 9.94 -5.34 11.25
CA MET A 118 8.66 -5.97 11.50
C MET A 118 8.00 -5.40 12.77
N ASP A 119 8.78 -5.21 13.83
CA ASP A 119 8.30 -4.58 15.07
C ASP A 119 7.86 -3.14 14.89
N LYS A 120 8.62 -2.35 14.10
CA LYS A 120 8.27 -0.96 13.75
C LYS A 120 6.94 -0.91 13.01
N GLU A 121 6.74 -1.76 11.99
CA GLU A 121 5.46 -1.86 11.27
C GLU A 121 4.32 -2.25 12.21
N VAL A 122 4.54 -3.18 13.14
CA VAL A 122 3.52 -3.60 14.12
C VAL A 122 3.17 -2.46 15.08
N LYS A 123 4.15 -1.69 15.55
CA LYS A 123 3.95 -0.53 16.44
C LYS A 123 3.22 0.61 15.71
N GLU A 124 3.60 0.93 14.48
CA GLU A 124 2.92 1.94 13.66
C GLU A 124 1.47 1.55 13.40
N ARG A 125 1.21 0.27 13.07
CA ARG A 125 -0.16 -0.28 12.94
C ARG A 125 -0.94 -0.17 14.26
N ALA A 126 -0.29 -0.38 15.41
CA ALA A 126 -0.92 -0.24 16.72
C ALA A 126 -1.22 1.22 17.09
N LEU A 127 -0.36 2.18 16.72
CA LEU A 127 -0.57 3.62 16.90
C LEU A 127 -1.73 4.14 16.05
N ILE A 128 -1.82 3.70 14.78
CA ILE A 128 -2.94 4.02 13.89
C ILE A 128 -4.27 3.49 14.45
N ARG A 129 -4.26 2.33 15.14
CA ARG A 129 -5.42 1.78 15.84
C ARG A 129 -5.86 2.60 17.06
N GLN A 130 -4.96 3.34 17.70
CA GLN A 130 -5.26 4.10 18.93
C GLN A 130 -5.80 5.52 18.68
N HIS A 131 -5.60 6.11 17.49
CA HIS A 131 -6.10 7.45 17.15
C HIS A 131 -6.91 7.46 15.83
N PRO A 132 -8.18 6.99 15.83
CA PRO A 132 -9.03 6.97 14.64
C PRO A 132 -9.48 8.37 14.14
N GLN A 133 -9.07 9.46 14.79
CA GLN A 133 -9.55 10.82 14.50
C GLN A 133 -8.57 11.71 13.73
N ALA A 134 -7.32 11.29 13.52
CA ALA A 134 -6.40 12.06 12.70
C ALA A 134 -6.59 11.67 11.22
N GLN A 135 -7.25 12.55 10.47
CA GLN A 135 -7.34 12.59 8.99
C GLN A 135 -8.56 11.95 8.33
N ILE A 136 -9.77 12.29 8.77
CA ILE A 136 -10.90 12.34 7.84
C ILE A 136 -11.03 13.79 7.35
N LYS A 137 -10.22 14.18 6.37
CA LYS A 137 -10.57 15.35 5.54
C LYS A 137 -11.57 14.87 4.48
N PRO A 138 -12.79 15.42 4.43
CA PRO A 138 -13.78 15.01 3.46
C PRO A 138 -13.25 15.21 2.04
N ARG A 139 -13.53 14.22 1.18
CA ARG A 139 -13.29 14.23 -0.27
C ARG A 139 -13.77 15.55 -0.88
N VAL A 140 -12.85 16.51 -1.04
CA VAL A 140 -13.02 17.54 -2.06
C VAL A 140 -12.73 16.84 -3.39
N ILE A 141 -13.79 16.30 -3.99
CA ILE A 141 -13.78 15.98 -5.41
C ILE A 141 -13.42 17.31 -6.08
N ASN A 142 -12.23 17.39 -6.68
CA ASN A 142 -11.76 18.62 -7.34
C ASN A 142 -12.63 18.92 -8.57
N TYR A 143 -13.78 19.53 -8.34
CA TYR A 143 -14.63 20.17 -9.35
C TYR A 143 -13.95 21.41 -9.93
N SER A 144 -12.83 21.87 -9.36
CA SER A 144 -12.06 23.03 -9.83
C SER A 144 -11.57 22.91 -11.27
N ALA A 145 -11.22 21.69 -11.72
CA ALA A 145 -10.82 21.46 -13.10
C ALA A 145 -11.98 21.58 -14.10
N LEU A 146 -13.14 21.04 -13.74
CA LEU A 146 -14.39 21.13 -14.51
C LEU A 146 -14.97 22.55 -14.48
N LEU A 147 -14.89 23.23 -13.34
CA LEU A 147 -15.27 24.63 -13.18
C LEU A 147 -14.33 25.56 -13.95
N GLY A 148 -13.02 25.28 -13.98
CA GLY A 148 -12.06 26.04 -14.78
C GLY A 148 -12.27 25.86 -16.29
N LEU A 149 -12.65 24.66 -16.72
CA LEU A 149 -13.11 24.36 -18.09
C LEU A 149 -14.39 25.12 -18.43
N ALA A 150 -15.41 25.03 -17.57
CA ALA A 150 -16.68 25.71 -17.77
C ALA A 150 -16.53 27.24 -17.79
N ALA A 151 -15.72 27.80 -16.87
CA ALA A 151 -15.44 29.24 -16.81
C ALA A 151 -14.67 29.74 -18.04
N SER A 152 -13.72 28.96 -18.57
CA SER A 152 -13.02 29.31 -19.82
C SER A 152 -13.97 29.32 -21.02
N ILE A 153 -14.86 28.34 -21.13
CA ILE A 153 -15.86 28.26 -22.21
C ILE A 153 -16.87 29.41 -22.09
N ILE A 154 -17.37 29.68 -20.89
CA ILE A 154 -18.32 30.77 -20.63
C ILE A 154 -17.67 32.13 -20.88
N GLY A 155 -16.41 32.33 -20.47
CA GLY A 155 -15.66 33.56 -20.72
C GLY A 155 -15.46 33.85 -22.20
N ILE A 156 -15.21 32.81 -23.01
CA ILE A 156 -15.10 32.95 -24.46
C ILE A 156 -16.44 33.27 -25.10
N SER A 157 -17.51 32.57 -24.72
CA SER A 157 -18.86 32.83 -25.26
C SER A 157 -19.37 34.23 -24.90
N ALA A 158 -19.10 34.71 -23.68
CA ALA A 158 -19.48 36.04 -23.23
C ALA A 158 -18.67 37.15 -23.91
N ALA A 159 -17.36 36.94 -24.12
CA ALA A 159 -16.53 37.84 -24.91
C ALA A 159 -16.98 37.87 -26.38
N PHE A 160 -17.38 36.73 -26.96
CA PHE A 160 -17.85 36.66 -28.35
C PHE A 160 -19.18 37.39 -28.57
N GLY A 161 -20.14 37.24 -27.65
CA GLY A 161 -21.44 37.94 -27.75
C GLY A 161 -21.31 39.45 -27.65
N THR A 162 -20.51 39.94 -26.71
CA THR A 162 -20.31 41.39 -26.49
C THR A 162 -19.42 42.05 -27.54
N LEU A 163 -18.36 41.38 -28.03
CA LEU A 163 -17.50 41.92 -29.09
C LEU A 163 -18.11 41.83 -30.49
N SER A 164 -18.93 40.82 -30.79
CA SER A 164 -19.59 40.69 -32.10
C SER A 164 -20.65 41.75 -32.33
N GLU A 165 -21.38 42.15 -31.29
CA GLU A 165 -22.37 43.25 -31.35
C GLU A 165 -21.70 44.63 -31.46
N LEU A 166 -20.52 44.83 -30.89
CA LEU A 166 -19.84 46.13 -30.87
C LEU A 166 -19.00 46.44 -32.12
N PHE A 167 -18.53 45.43 -32.86
CA PHE A 167 -17.47 45.64 -33.86
C PHE A 167 -17.65 44.92 -35.21
N HIS A 168 -18.77 44.25 -35.49
CA HIS A 168 -18.99 43.51 -36.75
C HIS A 168 -17.77 42.64 -37.16
N PHE A 169 -17.23 41.88 -36.20
CA PHE A 169 -15.95 41.19 -36.38
C PHE A 169 -16.00 40.09 -37.47
N GLU A 170 -15.23 40.29 -38.54
CA GLU A 170 -14.56 39.18 -39.24
C GLU A 170 -13.60 38.48 -38.24
N LEU A 171 -13.46 37.16 -38.33
CA LEU A 171 -12.69 36.36 -37.37
C LEU A 171 -11.20 36.80 -37.33
N THR A 172 -10.86 37.74 -36.43
CA THR A 172 -9.50 38.28 -36.33
C THR A 172 -8.57 37.29 -35.62
N ILE A 173 -7.28 37.42 -35.93
CA ILE A 173 -6.19 36.60 -35.38
C ILE A 173 -6.19 36.60 -33.85
N GLU A 174 -6.59 37.70 -33.22
CA GLU A 174 -6.64 37.87 -31.77
C GLU A 174 -7.69 36.96 -31.11
N VAL A 175 -8.86 36.79 -31.75
CA VAL A 175 -9.92 35.89 -31.27
C VAL A 175 -9.46 34.43 -31.39
N LEU A 176 -8.79 34.09 -32.49
CA LEU A 176 -8.23 32.74 -32.70
C LEU A 176 -7.16 32.40 -31.65
N ILE A 177 -6.29 33.36 -31.31
CA ILE A 177 -5.29 33.20 -30.24
C ILE A 177 -5.98 32.96 -28.89
N GLY A 178 -7.04 33.73 -28.56
CA GLY A 178 -7.80 33.54 -27.33
C GLY A 178 -8.44 32.15 -27.22
N VAL A 179 -9.00 31.63 -28.32
CA VAL A 179 -9.57 30.28 -28.35
C VAL A 179 -8.48 29.22 -28.17
N ILE A 180 -7.35 29.33 -28.87
CA ILE A 180 -6.23 28.39 -28.74
C ILE A 180 -5.65 28.39 -27.31
N SER A 181 -5.45 29.57 -26.72
CA SER A 181 -4.91 29.70 -25.36
C SER A 181 -5.82 29.08 -24.30
N SER A 182 -7.14 29.20 -24.45
CA SER A 182 -8.09 28.57 -23.51
C SER A 182 -8.11 27.04 -23.62
N VAL A 183 -8.06 26.50 -24.83
CA VAL A 183 -8.00 25.05 -25.08
C VAL A 183 -6.72 24.48 -24.48
N LEU A 184 -5.57 25.13 -24.71
CA LEU A 184 -4.29 24.73 -24.13
C LEU A 184 -4.29 24.82 -22.60
N GLY A 185 -4.79 25.92 -22.04
CA GLY A 185 -4.90 26.10 -20.58
C GLY A 185 -5.76 25.01 -19.95
N SER A 186 -6.89 24.68 -20.58
CA SER A 186 -7.78 23.62 -20.11
C SER A 186 -7.16 22.22 -20.18
N MET A 187 -6.35 21.95 -21.20
CA MET A 187 -5.65 20.66 -21.36
C MET A 187 -4.59 20.47 -20.26
N VAL A 188 -3.87 21.53 -19.89
CA VAL A 188 -2.91 21.50 -18.78
C VAL A 188 -3.62 21.20 -17.45
N VAL A 189 -4.76 21.85 -17.18
CA VAL A 189 -5.57 21.59 -15.98
C VAL A 189 -6.09 20.15 -15.95
N ALA A 190 -6.53 19.61 -17.10
CA ALA A 190 -6.96 18.21 -17.22
C ALA A 190 -5.81 17.23 -16.93
N LEU A 191 -4.62 17.47 -17.49
CA LEU A 191 -3.43 16.63 -17.26
C LEU A 191 -2.97 16.64 -15.80
N ILE A 192 -2.97 17.80 -15.15
CA ILE A 192 -2.66 17.92 -13.71
C ILE A 192 -3.70 17.15 -12.88
N SER A 193 -4.99 17.24 -13.25
CA SER A 193 -6.07 16.54 -12.55
C SER A 193 -6.01 15.03 -12.68
N ILE A 194 -5.60 14.51 -13.85
CA ILE A 194 -5.37 13.07 -14.06
C ILE A 194 -4.23 12.59 -13.17
N LYS A 195 -3.10 13.32 -13.13
CA LYS A 195 -1.95 12.99 -12.29
C LYS A 195 -2.27 12.97 -10.80
N VAL A 196 -3.11 13.90 -10.32
CA VAL A 196 -3.60 13.92 -8.93
C VAL A 196 -4.55 12.75 -8.64
N ARG A 197 -5.35 12.31 -9.62
CA ARG A 197 -6.25 11.15 -9.47
C ARG A 197 -5.50 9.82 -9.38
N GLU A 198 -4.44 9.63 -10.15
CA GLU A 198 -3.64 8.39 -10.13
C GLU A 198 -2.93 8.21 -8.78
N VAL A 199 -2.28 9.25 -8.27
CA VAL A 199 -1.61 9.23 -6.95
C VAL A 199 -2.62 8.91 -5.82
N LYS A 200 -3.84 9.47 -5.90
CA LYS A 200 -4.89 9.21 -4.90
C LYS A 200 -5.55 7.83 -5.03
N LYS A 201 -5.62 7.24 -6.23
CA LYS A 201 -6.27 5.93 -6.43
C LYS A 201 -5.49 4.80 -5.75
N ASP A 202 -4.15 4.82 -5.82
CA ASP A 202 -3.33 3.80 -5.17
C ASP A 202 -3.34 3.91 -3.64
N GLU A 203 -3.45 5.13 -3.09
CA GLU A 203 -3.58 5.35 -1.65
C GLU A 203 -4.99 4.97 -1.14
N THR A 204 -6.05 5.37 -1.85
CA THR A 204 -7.43 5.09 -1.41
C THR A 204 -7.84 3.62 -1.54
N VAL A 205 -7.31 2.85 -2.49
CA VAL A 205 -7.61 1.40 -2.58
C VAL A 205 -6.98 0.65 -1.40
N LYS A 206 -5.71 0.95 -1.06
CA LYS A 206 -5.04 0.37 0.11
C LYS A 206 -5.67 0.80 1.44
N GLU A 207 -6.12 2.04 1.54
CA GLU A 207 -6.80 2.56 2.73
C GLU A 207 -8.18 1.92 2.93
N VAL A 208 -8.97 1.76 1.86
CA VAL A 208 -10.28 1.11 1.92
C VAL A 208 -10.16 -0.38 2.25
N GLU A 209 -9.21 -1.09 1.64
CA GLU A 209 -8.91 -2.49 1.99
C GLU A 209 -8.44 -2.61 3.45
N MET A 210 -7.61 -1.68 3.93
CA MET A 210 -7.15 -1.65 5.31
C MET A 210 -8.30 -1.40 6.30
N LEU A 211 -9.18 -0.43 6.03
CA LEU A 211 -10.36 -0.14 6.86
C LEU A 211 -11.31 -1.33 6.91
N ASP A 212 -11.53 -1.99 5.77
CA ASP A 212 -12.42 -3.14 5.64
C ASP A 212 -11.85 -4.39 6.35
N SER A 213 -10.52 -4.58 6.35
CA SER A 213 -9.86 -5.58 7.20
C SER A 213 -10.00 -5.21 8.68
N MET A 214 -9.75 -3.95 9.06
CA MET A 214 -9.85 -3.50 10.46
C MET A 214 -11.26 -3.69 11.03
N GLU A 215 -12.29 -3.38 10.24
CA GLU A 215 -13.67 -3.59 10.64
C GLU A 215 -13.97 -5.09 10.86
N PHE A 216 -13.43 -5.97 10.02
CA PHE A 216 -13.54 -7.41 10.21
C PHE A 216 -12.90 -7.89 11.53
N TYR A 217 -11.67 -7.47 11.84
CA TYR A 217 -11.03 -7.79 13.13
C TYR A 217 -11.85 -7.26 14.31
N ARG A 218 -12.40 -6.05 14.20
CA ARG A 218 -13.27 -5.45 15.24
C ARG A 218 -14.54 -6.25 15.46
N GLN A 219 -15.16 -6.76 14.38
CA GLN A 219 -16.35 -7.59 14.48
C GLN A 219 -16.05 -8.94 15.16
N VAL A 220 -14.91 -9.57 14.84
CA VAL A 220 -14.47 -10.79 15.55
C VAL A 220 -14.25 -10.48 17.03
N GLU A 221 -13.52 -9.40 17.33
CA GLU A 221 -13.26 -8.99 18.70
C GLU A 221 -14.55 -8.71 19.47
N GLN A 222 -15.55 -8.07 18.87
CA GLN A 222 -16.85 -7.82 19.50
C GLN A 222 -17.63 -9.10 19.77
N ILE A 223 -17.55 -10.09 18.87
CA ILE A 223 -18.15 -11.41 19.07
C ILE A 223 -17.48 -12.12 20.25
N LEU A 224 -16.15 -12.10 20.30
CA LEU A 224 -15.35 -12.72 21.35
C LEU A 224 -15.48 -12.01 22.70
N SER A 225 -15.57 -10.67 22.70
CA SER A 225 -15.80 -9.88 23.91
C SER A 225 -17.21 -10.06 24.46
N GLY A 226 -18.13 -10.68 23.72
CA GLY A 226 -19.40 -11.13 24.30
C GLY A 226 -19.22 -12.29 25.29
N VAL A 227 -18.04 -12.90 25.37
CA VAL A 227 -17.71 -14.15 26.07
C VAL A 227 -16.61 -13.86 27.12
N ILE A 228 -16.82 -12.80 27.90
CA ILE A 228 -15.81 -12.01 28.65
C ILE A 228 -14.89 -12.84 29.58
N ASP A 229 -15.40 -13.91 30.19
CA ASP A 229 -14.62 -14.66 31.19
C ASP A 229 -13.63 -15.68 30.59
N LEU A 230 -13.57 -15.81 29.26
CA LEU A 230 -12.97 -16.99 28.62
C LEU A 230 -11.78 -16.66 27.72
N ARG A 231 -11.35 -15.39 27.59
CA ARG A 231 -10.36 -14.96 26.59
C ARG A 231 -9.02 -14.59 27.21
N VAL A 232 -7.96 -15.25 26.75
CA VAL A 232 -6.58 -14.79 26.91
C VAL A 232 -6.07 -14.39 25.52
N ALA A 233 -5.65 -13.14 25.36
CA ALA A 233 -4.99 -12.72 24.13
C ALA A 233 -3.71 -13.55 23.94
N GLY A 234 -3.52 -14.11 22.75
CA GLY A 234 -2.35 -14.91 22.45
C GLY A 234 -1.07 -14.09 22.55
N PRO A 235 0.03 -14.64 23.10
CA PRO A 235 1.33 -14.01 22.98
C PRO A 235 1.70 -13.88 21.50
N LYS A 236 2.27 -12.75 21.11
CA LYS A 236 2.58 -12.42 19.70
C LYS A 236 3.45 -13.48 19.01
N ASP A 237 4.21 -14.24 19.78
CA ASP A 237 5.21 -15.18 19.28
C ASP A 237 4.69 -16.62 19.11
N ILE A 238 3.52 -16.94 19.68
CA ILE A 238 3.00 -18.32 19.71
C ILE A 238 2.06 -18.61 18.53
N GLY A 239 1.75 -17.60 17.72
CA GLY A 239 1.16 -17.82 16.41
C GLY A 239 -0.36 -18.05 16.37
N TYR A 240 -1.09 -17.66 17.41
CA TYR A 240 -2.55 -17.54 17.42
C TYR A 240 -2.98 -16.16 17.95
N ASP A 241 -4.12 -15.65 17.50
CA ASP A 241 -4.64 -14.35 17.97
C ASP A 241 -5.31 -14.45 19.36
N TYR A 242 -6.12 -15.49 19.59
CA TYR A 242 -6.86 -15.67 20.86
C TYR A 242 -6.83 -17.10 21.35
N LEU A 243 -6.71 -17.28 22.66
CA LEU A 243 -7.02 -18.51 23.35
C LEU A 243 -8.35 -18.34 24.09
N ILE A 244 -9.31 -19.22 23.80
CA ILE A 244 -10.59 -19.25 24.47
C ILE A 244 -10.63 -20.47 25.39
N SER A 245 -10.77 -20.26 26.70
CA SER A 245 -10.88 -21.31 27.71
C SER A 245 -11.98 -20.94 28.69
N ASP A 246 -13.01 -21.78 28.81
CA ASP A 246 -14.14 -21.51 29.69
C ASP A 246 -14.13 -22.26 31.04
N GLY A 247 -13.03 -22.95 31.33
CA GLY A 247 -12.88 -23.79 32.51
C GLY A 247 -13.71 -25.09 32.50
N SER A 248 -14.73 -25.21 31.63
CA SER A 248 -15.62 -26.37 31.51
C SER A 248 -15.42 -27.16 30.19
N HIS A 249 -14.97 -26.48 29.15
CA HIS A 249 -14.61 -26.97 27.83
C HIS A 249 -13.11 -26.88 27.65
N ASN A 250 -12.61 -27.65 26.71
CA ASN A 250 -11.19 -27.67 26.41
C ASN A 250 -10.79 -26.36 25.71
N PRO A 251 -9.60 -25.83 26.00
CA PRO A 251 -9.11 -24.61 25.38
C PRO A 251 -9.14 -24.71 23.85
N ILE A 252 -9.52 -23.61 23.20
CA ILE A 252 -9.58 -23.47 21.75
C ILE A 252 -8.71 -22.30 21.30
N LEU A 253 -7.88 -22.53 20.29
CA LEU A 253 -7.11 -21.48 19.64
C LEU A 253 -7.93 -20.85 18.52
N VAL A 254 -7.95 -19.53 18.46
CA VAL A 254 -8.63 -18.77 17.42
C VAL A 254 -7.63 -17.89 16.70
N GLU A 255 -7.55 -18.08 15.38
CA GLU A 255 -6.77 -17.25 14.47
C GLU A 255 -7.70 -16.50 13.52
N VAL A 256 -7.51 -15.19 13.38
CA VAL A 256 -8.31 -14.36 12.50
C VAL A 256 -7.51 -14.09 11.23
N LYS A 257 -8.07 -14.46 10.08
CA LYS A 257 -7.43 -14.22 8.78
C LYS A 257 -8.36 -13.52 7.82
N ASP A 258 -7.94 -12.35 7.38
CA ASP A 258 -8.52 -11.70 6.21
C ASP A 258 -7.80 -12.15 4.94
N TRP A 259 -8.33 -13.18 4.30
CA TRP A 259 -7.86 -13.65 3.02
C TRP A 259 -8.61 -13.03 1.83
N SER A 260 -9.50 -12.06 2.07
CA SER A 260 -10.28 -11.40 1.01
C SER A 260 -9.45 -10.48 0.11
N SER A 261 -8.28 -10.04 0.59
CA SER A 261 -7.32 -9.19 -0.13
C SER A 261 -6.60 -9.89 -1.29
N PHE A 262 -6.73 -11.20 -1.46
CA PHE A 262 -6.07 -11.95 -2.54
C PHE A 262 -6.78 -11.88 -3.91
N GLY A 263 -7.68 -10.90 -4.09
CA GLY A 263 -8.49 -10.77 -5.29
C GLY A 263 -9.45 -11.96 -5.46
N LYS A 264 -10.12 -12.03 -6.60
CA LYS A 264 -11.04 -13.14 -6.95
C LYS A 264 -10.37 -14.53 -7.08
N GLY A 265 -9.14 -14.69 -6.58
CA GLY A 265 -8.37 -15.91 -6.61
C GLY A 265 -8.73 -16.83 -5.44
N THR A 266 -8.78 -18.13 -5.73
CA THR A 266 -8.75 -19.19 -4.73
C THR A 266 -7.47 -19.07 -3.90
N ILE A 267 -7.61 -19.15 -2.57
CA ILE A 267 -6.47 -19.17 -1.66
C ILE A 267 -5.63 -20.41 -1.96
N SER A 268 -4.31 -20.25 -2.07
CA SER A 268 -3.41 -21.38 -2.25
C SER A 268 -3.48 -22.33 -1.06
N GLU A 269 -3.68 -23.62 -1.32
CA GLU A 269 -3.69 -24.69 -0.30
C GLU A 269 -2.43 -24.64 0.58
N HIS A 270 -1.28 -24.28 0.00
CA HIS A 270 -0.02 -24.13 0.73
C HIS A 270 -0.08 -23.11 1.88
N LYS A 271 -0.75 -21.97 1.71
CA LYS A 271 -0.89 -20.94 2.77
C LYS A 271 -1.82 -21.39 3.90
N ILE A 272 -2.85 -22.14 3.55
CA ILE A 272 -3.76 -22.72 4.53
C ILE A 272 -2.98 -23.76 5.34
N ASN A 273 -2.28 -24.67 4.67
CA ASN A 273 -1.48 -25.70 5.32
C ASN A 273 -0.36 -25.11 6.19
N SER A 274 0.34 -24.07 5.74
CA SER A 274 1.37 -23.41 6.56
C SER A 274 0.79 -22.73 7.80
N THR A 275 -0.40 -22.11 7.67
CA THR A 275 -1.12 -21.54 8.83
C THR A 275 -1.52 -22.63 9.81
N ILE A 276 -2.03 -23.76 9.31
CA ILE A 276 -2.43 -24.90 10.13
C ILE A 276 -1.22 -25.52 10.84
N SER A 277 -0.11 -25.79 10.12
CA SER A 277 1.09 -26.38 10.72
C SER A 277 1.65 -25.52 11.86
N ARG A 278 1.65 -24.20 11.69
CA ARG A 278 2.04 -23.27 12.76
C ARG A 278 1.08 -23.36 13.96
N LEU A 279 -0.23 -23.36 13.72
CA LEU A 279 -1.23 -23.44 14.79
C LEU A 279 -1.24 -24.81 15.50
N GLN A 280 -0.81 -25.87 14.83
CA GLN A 280 -0.67 -27.19 15.45
C GLN A 280 0.44 -27.21 16.49
N GLN A 281 1.56 -26.55 16.21
CA GLN A 281 2.61 -26.37 17.21
C GLN A 281 2.08 -25.60 18.43
N SER A 282 1.33 -24.52 18.20
CA SER A 282 0.68 -23.77 19.27
C SER A 282 -0.33 -24.60 20.07
N LEU A 283 -1.02 -25.52 19.40
CA LEU A 283 -2.02 -26.40 20.03
C LEU A 283 -1.36 -27.37 21.02
N GLU A 284 -0.18 -27.90 20.68
CA GLU A 284 0.61 -28.76 21.57
C GLU A 284 1.14 -27.98 22.78
N GLU A 285 1.64 -26.76 22.57
CA GLU A 285 2.21 -25.91 23.63
C GLU A 285 1.16 -25.41 24.63
N THR A 286 -0.06 -25.11 24.15
CA THR A 286 -1.14 -24.55 24.98
C THR A 286 -2.06 -25.60 25.59
N GLY A 287 -1.96 -26.87 25.17
CA GLY A 287 -2.88 -27.93 25.59
C GLY A 287 -4.30 -27.76 25.05
N ALA A 288 -4.50 -26.90 24.04
CA ALA A 288 -5.77 -26.73 23.36
C ALA A 288 -6.18 -28.02 22.64
N LYS A 289 -7.48 -28.25 22.45
CA LYS A 289 -7.98 -29.42 21.71
C LYS A 289 -8.42 -29.10 20.29
N GLU A 290 -8.64 -27.83 19.99
CA GLU A 290 -9.20 -27.39 18.73
C GLU A 290 -8.62 -26.06 18.27
N ILE A 291 -8.49 -25.90 16.96
CA ILE A 291 -8.09 -24.68 16.26
C ILE A 291 -9.27 -24.19 15.43
N ILE A 292 -9.59 -22.91 15.58
CA ILE A 292 -10.60 -22.22 14.79
C ILE A 292 -9.93 -21.11 14.00
N ILE A 293 -10.04 -21.16 12.67
CA ILE A 293 -9.59 -20.09 11.78
C ILE A 293 -10.82 -19.32 11.31
N VAL A 294 -10.92 -18.06 11.71
CA VAL A 294 -12.04 -17.18 11.37
C VAL A 294 -11.71 -16.41 10.11
N VAL A 295 -12.52 -16.59 9.07
CA VAL A 295 -12.32 -15.97 7.75
C VAL A 295 -13.49 -15.08 7.36
N LYS A 296 -13.20 -14.01 6.64
CA LYS A 296 -14.21 -13.05 6.18
C LYS A 296 -15.19 -13.64 5.16
N ALA A 297 -14.70 -14.51 4.26
CA ALA A 297 -15.50 -15.13 3.21
C ALA A 297 -15.91 -16.55 3.59
N SER A 298 -17.15 -16.74 4.05
CA SER A 298 -17.73 -18.06 4.37
C SER A 298 -17.74 -19.04 3.18
N SER A 299 -17.73 -18.53 1.94
CA SER A 299 -17.62 -19.35 0.73
C SER A 299 -16.27 -20.06 0.56
N ILE A 300 -15.23 -19.59 1.27
CA ILE A 300 -13.90 -20.20 1.31
C ILE A 300 -13.88 -21.34 2.33
N ALA A 301 -14.51 -21.15 3.49
CA ALA A 301 -14.59 -22.16 4.55
C ALA A 301 -15.16 -23.49 4.04
N ASN A 302 -16.23 -23.43 3.24
CA ASN A 302 -16.91 -24.62 2.72
C ASN A 302 -16.21 -25.34 1.56
N LYS A 303 -15.14 -24.78 1.00
CA LYS A 303 -14.43 -25.35 -0.17
C LYS A 303 -13.09 -25.99 0.18
N ILE A 304 -12.61 -25.82 1.40
CA ILE A 304 -11.30 -26.32 1.83
C ILE A 304 -11.49 -27.72 2.41
N ASN A 305 -10.88 -28.73 1.79
CA ASN A 305 -10.82 -30.07 2.35
C ASN A 305 -9.71 -30.13 3.42
N ILE A 306 -10.08 -29.94 4.68
CA ILE A 306 -9.14 -29.92 5.79
C ILE A 306 -8.80 -31.37 6.19
N LYS A 307 -7.52 -31.75 6.08
CA LYS A 307 -7.04 -33.09 6.47
C LYS A 307 -6.91 -33.28 7.99
N TYR A 308 -7.13 -32.25 8.77
CA TYR A 308 -6.88 -32.19 10.20
C TYR A 308 -8.21 -32.13 10.99
N PRO A 309 -8.53 -33.15 11.79
CA PRO A 309 -9.84 -33.27 12.45
C PRO A 309 -10.06 -32.24 13.58
N ASN A 310 -8.99 -31.64 14.09
CA ASN A 310 -9.01 -30.64 15.15
C ASN A 310 -8.96 -29.19 14.64
N VAL A 311 -9.11 -28.98 13.32
CA VAL A 311 -9.07 -27.65 12.72
C VAL A 311 -10.41 -27.36 12.04
N LYS A 312 -11.03 -26.23 12.42
CA LYS A 312 -12.23 -25.70 11.76
C LYS A 312 -11.93 -24.35 11.14
N ILE A 313 -12.35 -24.16 9.89
CA ILE A 313 -12.35 -22.85 9.24
C ILE A 313 -13.81 -22.40 9.18
N MET A 314 -14.10 -21.20 9.65
CA MET A 314 -15.47 -20.72 9.75
C MET A 314 -15.62 -19.22 9.52
N GLY A 315 -16.83 -18.80 9.14
CA GLY A 315 -17.21 -17.39 9.03
C GLY A 315 -17.62 -16.75 10.36
N LEU A 316 -17.93 -15.45 10.34
CA LEU A 316 -18.39 -14.71 11.52
C LEU A 316 -19.69 -15.26 12.14
N GLU A 317 -20.66 -15.64 11.31
CA GLU A 317 -21.94 -16.14 11.80
C GLU A 317 -21.81 -17.53 12.44
N GLU A 318 -21.03 -18.41 11.82
CA GLU A 318 -20.72 -19.74 12.37
C GLU A 318 -19.98 -19.63 13.71
N LEU A 319 -19.02 -18.71 13.84
CA LEU A 319 -18.35 -18.41 15.12
C LEU A 319 -19.37 -17.93 16.17
N ARG A 320 -20.29 -17.04 15.78
CA ARG A 320 -21.32 -16.53 16.69
C ARG A 320 -22.27 -17.64 17.16
N GLU A 321 -22.66 -18.56 16.30
CA GLU A 321 -23.50 -19.71 16.64
C GLU A 321 -22.78 -20.68 17.58
N LEU A 322 -21.52 -21.00 17.29
CA LEU A 322 -20.67 -21.84 18.14
C LEU A 322 -20.63 -21.27 19.57
N LEU A 323 -20.29 -19.99 19.72
CA LEU A 323 -20.17 -19.35 21.03
C LEU A 323 -21.52 -19.20 21.76
N LYS A 324 -22.63 -19.03 21.03
CA LYS A 324 -23.98 -19.06 21.62
C LYS A 324 -24.32 -20.43 22.21
N SER A 325 -23.85 -21.52 21.59
CA SER A 325 -24.09 -22.87 22.11
C SER A 325 -23.40 -23.13 23.45
N TRP A 326 -22.26 -22.47 23.68
CA TRP A 326 -21.52 -22.58 24.93
C TRP A 326 -22.18 -21.83 26.08
N LYS A 327 -22.83 -20.68 25.81
CA LYS A 327 -23.59 -19.93 26.82
C LYS A 327 -24.88 -20.61 27.31
N LYS A 328 -25.38 -21.61 26.58
CA LYS A 328 -26.66 -22.29 26.88
C LYS A 328 -26.50 -23.54 27.75
N LYS A 329 -25.27 -23.96 28.04
CA LYS A 329 -24.95 -25.06 28.94
C LYS A 329 -24.43 -24.51 30.26
#